data_AF-U9TG84-F1
#
_entry.id   AF-U9TG84-F1
#
_cell.length_a   1.000
_cell.length_b   1.000
_cell.length_c   1.000
_cell.angle_alpha   90.00
_cell.angle_beta   90.00
_cell.angle_gamma   90.00
#
_symmetry.space_group_name_H-M   'P 1'
#
loop_
_entity.id
_entity.type
_entity.pdbx_description
1 polymer ?
#
loop_
_entity_poly.entity_id
_entity_poly.type
_entity_poly.pdbx_seq_one_letter_code
_entity_poly.pdbx_strand_id
1 'polypeptide(L)'
;MQLDYVMKIYLDILVEAKAKTMMITNKLFMNLDEVLNGGKSNSVLGSYFESIAHQMLRSGWEFQIHFLDTKKKYTFKLSQQDEHRFSNINETKNEMYYQPIDKTFPSIDAIYAPDTLFQMTTSLNHNIKMIGLNKLQSKLMKTGDIDFYFVVPAQLFDNYKKQNYATIKDVIATNVNPWIIEQIKQYVLRIDLGSEDSLARMSSTATIEERISTLSTADEPLITPLARISTLSTADKPLTDDADPSTVPAKRSSSYIERGEGIFLIAGQSITFFSSLDLSICEDSICV
;
A
#
# COMPACT_ATOMS: atom_id res chain seq x y z
N MET A 1 -29.52 -25.51 -15.87
CA MET A 1 -28.89 -26.36 -14.83
C MET A 1 -27.42 -26.01 -14.62
N GLN A 2 -26.54 -26.10 -15.62
CA GLN A 2 -25.10 -25.79 -15.44
C GLN A 2 -24.84 -24.28 -15.30
N LEU A 3 -25.57 -23.44 -16.05
CA LEU A 3 -25.49 -21.97 -15.94
C LEU A 3 -26.01 -21.45 -14.59
N ASP A 4 -27.11 -22.02 -14.08
CA ASP A 4 -27.71 -21.62 -12.79
C ASP A 4 -26.78 -21.92 -11.60
N TYR A 5 -26.05 -23.02 -11.68
CA TYR A 5 -25.07 -23.41 -10.66
C TYR A 5 -23.86 -22.48 -10.64
N VAL A 6 -23.34 -22.11 -11.82
CA VAL A 6 -22.24 -21.14 -11.96
C VAL A 6 -22.68 -19.75 -11.46
N MET A 7 -23.90 -19.32 -11.82
CA MET A 7 -24.44 -18.04 -11.34
C MET A 7 -24.66 -18.02 -9.83
N LYS A 8 -25.06 -19.15 -9.22
CA LYS A 8 -25.20 -19.26 -7.77
C LYS A 8 -23.85 -19.16 -7.05
N ILE A 9 -22.83 -19.88 -7.52
CA ILE A 9 -21.46 -19.78 -6.97
C ILE A 9 -20.96 -18.34 -7.06
N TYR A 10 -21.20 -17.68 -8.20
CA TYR A 10 -20.81 -16.29 -8.40
C TYR A 10 -21.51 -15.34 -7.42
N LEU A 11 -22.81 -15.50 -7.22
CA LEU A 11 -23.57 -14.73 -6.22
C LEU A 11 -23.05 -14.96 -4.80
N ASP A 12 -22.77 -16.21 -4.42
CA ASP A 12 -22.26 -16.56 -3.09
C ASP A 12 -20.88 -15.91 -2.83
N ILE A 13 -19.97 -15.94 -3.82
CA ILE A 13 -18.66 -15.28 -3.75
C ILE A 13 -18.82 -13.76 -3.60
N LEU A 14 -19.71 -13.14 -4.38
CA LEU A 14 -19.98 -11.70 -4.29
C LEU A 14 -20.56 -11.30 -2.94
N VAL A 15 -21.49 -12.10 -2.40
CA VAL A 15 -22.08 -11.87 -1.08
C VAL A 15 -21.02 -11.96 0.02
N GLU A 16 -20.15 -12.97 -0.03
CA GLU A 16 -19.07 -13.14 0.94
C GLU A 16 -18.05 -12.00 0.86
N ALA A 17 -17.64 -11.59 -0.35
CA ALA A 17 -16.75 -10.46 -0.56
C ALA A 17 -17.35 -9.14 -0.02
N LYS A 18 -18.64 -8.90 -0.29
CA LYS A 18 -19.35 -7.72 0.23
C LYS A 18 -19.42 -7.73 1.75
N ALA A 19 -19.68 -8.89 2.37
CA ALA A 19 -19.71 -9.03 3.82
C ALA A 19 -18.34 -8.74 4.47
N LYS A 20 -17.24 -9.26 3.89
CA LYS A 20 -15.87 -9.00 4.36
C LYS A 20 -15.52 -7.51 4.26
N THR A 21 -15.80 -6.87 3.14
CA THR A 21 -15.58 -5.42 2.96
C THR A 21 -16.36 -4.62 4.01
N MET A 22 -17.64 -4.94 4.21
CA MET A 22 -18.47 -4.27 5.20
C MET A 22 -17.94 -4.44 6.62
N MET A 23 -17.44 -5.62 6.99
CA MET A 23 -16.80 -5.83 8.30
C MET A 23 -15.54 -4.97 8.49
N ILE A 24 -14.69 -4.86 7.46
CA ILE A 24 -13.47 -4.04 7.53
C ILE A 24 -13.84 -2.55 7.63
N THR A 25 -14.79 -2.10 6.81
CA THR A 25 -15.28 -0.71 6.86
C THR A 25 -15.89 -0.37 8.23
N ASN A 26 -16.66 -1.28 8.82
CA ASN A 26 -17.20 -1.09 10.18
C ASN A 26 -16.10 -0.99 11.23
N LYS A 27 -15.08 -1.86 11.17
CA LYS A 27 -13.92 -1.79 12.08
C LYS A 27 -13.17 -0.47 11.94
N LEU A 28 -13.04 0.03 10.70
CA LEU A 28 -12.44 1.33 10.44
C LEU A 28 -13.26 2.46 11.05
N PHE A 29 -14.59 2.46 10.90
CA PHE A 29 -15.44 3.45 11.56
C PHE A 29 -15.33 3.43 13.08
N MET A 30 -15.36 2.26 13.70
CA MET A 30 -15.18 2.13 15.16
C MET A 30 -13.84 2.72 15.64
N ASN A 31 -12.75 2.46 14.90
CA ASN A 31 -11.44 3.04 15.25
C ASN A 31 -11.38 4.55 15.01
N LEU A 32 -12.09 5.08 14.01
CA LEU A 32 -12.16 6.52 13.79
C LEU A 32 -12.95 7.23 14.89
N ASP A 33 -14.01 6.62 15.41
CA ASP A 33 -14.72 7.13 16.58
C ASP A 33 -13.80 7.17 17.81
N GLU A 34 -12.96 6.15 18.00
CA GLU A 34 -11.94 6.14 19.06
C GLU A 34 -10.95 7.30 18.90
N VAL A 35 -10.44 7.53 17.69
CA VAL A 35 -9.53 8.65 17.38
C VAL A 35 -10.19 10.01 17.64
N LEU A 36 -11.45 10.18 17.24
CA LEU A 36 -12.22 11.40 17.51
C LEU A 36 -12.39 11.64 19.01
N ASN A 37 -12.46 10.58 19.81
CA ASN A 37 -12.52 10.62 21.26
C ASN A 37 -11.12 10.75 21.93
N GLY A 38 -10.08 11.06 21.16
CA GLY A 38 -8.71 11.27 21.65
C GLY A 38 -7.86 10.01 21.73
N GLY A 39 -8.36 8.87 21.23
CA GLY A 39 -7.63 7.62 21.08
C GLY A 39 -6.59 7.66 19.97
N LYS A 40 -5.87 6.53 19.79
CA LYS A 40 -4.84 6.39 18.76
C LYS A 40 -5.37 5.61 17.57
N SER A 41 -4.89 5.97 16.38
CA SER A 41 -5.17 5.22 15.16
C SER A 41 -4.54 3.83 15.22
N ASN A 42 -5.25 2.82 14.71
CA ASN A 42 -4.73 1.47 14.50
C ASN A 42 -3.92 1.40 13.20
N SER A 43 -2.71 0.82 13.24
CA SER A 43 -1.80 0.77 12.09
C SER A 43 -2.32 -0.06 10.91
N VAL A 44 -2.97 -1.20 11.19
CA VAL A 44 -3.53 -2.08 10.16
C VAL A 44 -4.67 -1.38 9.42
N LEU A 45 -5.52 -0.68 10.16
CA LEU A 45 -6.63 0.10 9.59
C LEU A 45 -6.12 1.32 8.81
N GLY A 46 -5.01 1.92 9.25
CA GLY A 46 -4.32 2.97 8.50
C GLY A 46 -3.85 2.49 7.12
N SER A 47 -3.20 1.33 7.03
CA SER A 47 -2.74 0.77 5.74
C SER A 47 -3.90 0.39 4.81
N TYR A 48 -5.02 -0.08 5.36
CA TYR A 48 -6.22 -0.36 4.57
C TYR A 48 -6.83 0.93 4.01
N PHE A 49 -6.93 1.97 4.83
CA PHE A 49 -7.39 3.28 4.39
C PHE A 49 -6.50 3.87 3.29
N GLU A 50 -5.17 3.80 3.45
CA GLU A 50 -4.20 4.25 2.45
C GLU A 50 -4.42 3.56 1.10
N SER A 51 -4.64 2.25 1.11
CA SER A 51 -4.92 1.45 -0.10
C SER A 51 -6.19 1.92 -0.82
N ILE A 52 -7.28 2.16 -0.08
CA ILE A 52 -8.54 2.66 -0.65
C ILE A 52 -8.35 4.08 -1.20
N ALA A 53 -7.69 4.96 -0.44
CA ALA A 53 -7.44 6.33 -0.85
C ALA A 53 -6.68 6.39 -2.18
N HIS A 54 -5.64 5.56 -2.35
CA HIS A 54 -4.91 5.44 -3.61
C HIS A 54 -5.80 4.98 -4.77
N GLN A 55 -6.68 4.00 -4.55
CA GLN A 55 -7.60 3.53 -5.58
C GLN A 55 -8.57 4.63 -6.01
N MET A 56 -9.17 5.33 -5.05
CA MET A 56 -10.14 6.40 -5.33
C MET A 56 -9.49 7.58 -6.06
N LEU A 57 -8.31 8.03 -5.61
CA LEU A 57 -7.58 9.14 -6.25
C LEU A 57 -7.24 8.80 -7.70
N ARG A 58 -6.72 7.59 -7.96
CA ARG A 58 -6.37 7.15 -9.32
C ARG A 58 -7.58 6.91 -10.22
N SER A 59 -8.72 6.56 -9.64
CA SER A 59 -9.97 6.39 -10.40
C SER A 59 -10.56 7.73 -10.89
N GLY A 60 -9.93 8.86 -10.57
CA GLY A 60 -10.35 10.19 -11.04
C GLY A 60 -11.67 10.64 -10.43
N TRP A 61 -11.95 10.23 -9.18
CA TRP A 61 -13.15 10.66 -8.48
C TRP A 61 -13.07 12.14 -8.10
N GLU A 62 -14.23 12.69 -7.76
CA GLU A 62 -14.35 14.05 -7.27
C GLU A 62 -14.39 14.06 -5.73
N PHE A 63 -13.60 14.95 -5.12
CA PHE A 63 -13.41 15.01 -3.69
C PHE A 63 -13.72 16.41 -3.16
N GLN A 64 -14.29 16.46 -1.96
CA GLN A 64 -14.37 17.69 -1.20
C GLN A 64 -13.04 17.94 -0.50
N ILE A 65 -12.54 19.17 -0.61
CA ILE A 65 -11.34 19.62 0.09
C ILE A 65 -11.62 20.91 0.85
N HIS A 66 -10.83 21.22 1.87
CA HIS A 66 -10.75 22.58 2.38
C HIS A 66 -9.33 23.00 2.73
N PHE A 67 -9.05 24.29 2.52
CA PHE A 67 -7.76 24.90 2.82
C PHE A 67 -7.62 25.12 4.32
N LEU A 68 -6.60 24.54 4.96
CA LEU A 68 -6.52 24.48 6.42
C LEU A 68 -6.29 25.84 7.10
N ASP A 69 -5.79 26.85 6.37
CA ASP A 69 -5.61 28.20 6.92
C ASP A 69 -6.91 29.01 6.97
N THR A 70 -7.81 28.85 5.99
CA THR A 70 -9.04 29.68 5.87
C THR A 70 -10.33 28.88 6.01
N LYS A 71 -10.24 27.55 6.00
CA LYS A 71 -11.35 26.59 5.93
C LYS A 71 -12.25 26.76 4.70
N LYS A 72 -11.78 27.46 3.67
CA LYS A 72 -12.52 27.60 2.42
C LYS A 72 -12.61 26.24 1.73
N LYS A 73 -13.83 25.82 1.39
CA LYS A 73 -14.13 24.53 0.75
C LYS A 73 -14.03 24.63 -0.77
N TYR A 74 -13.52 23.58 -1.40
CA TYR A 74 -13.40 23.44 -2.84
C TYR A 74 -13.67 22.00 -3.25
N THR A 75 -13.67 21.80 -4.57
CA THR A 75 -13.72 20.50 -5.20
C THR A 75 -12.37 20.18 -5.82
N PHE A 76 -11.85 18.99 -5.58
CA PHE A 76 -10.62 18.46 -6.15
C PHE A 76 -10.92 17.23 -7.00
N LYS A 77 -10.28 17.12 -8.16
CA LYS A 77 -10.43 15.98 -9.05
C LYS A 77 -9.16 15.79 -9.86
N LEU A 78 -8.69 14.55 -9.94
CA LEU A 78 -7.68 14.13 -10.89
C LEU A 78 -8.36 13.53 -12.13
N SER A 79 -7.66 13.54 -13.27
CA SER A 79 -7.99 12.61 -14.33
C SER A 79 -7.78 11.16 -13.86
N GLN A 80 -8.33 10.19 -14.57
CA GLN A 80 -8.01 8.80 -14.29
C GLN A 80 -6.50 8.57 -14.51
N GLN A 81 -5.87 7.83 -13.60
CA GLN A 81 -4.43 7.63 -13.53
C GLN A 81 -4.09 6.15 -13.41
N ASP A 82 -2.99 5.75 -14.04
CA ASP A 82 -2.43 4.42 -13.88
C ASP A 82 -1.65 4.29 -12.58
N GLU A 83 -1.28 3.04 -12.26
CA GLU A 83 -0.39 2.79 -11.14
C GLU A 83 1.06 3.07 -11.53
N HIS A 84 1.65 4.09 -10.91
CA HIS A 84 3.08 4.30 -10.98
C HIS A 84 3.74 4.29 -9.61
N ARG A 85 4.98 3.82 -9.63
CA ARG A 85 5.86 3.73 -8.48
C ARG A 85 7.18 4.42 -8.79
N PHE A 86 7.83 4.98 -7.78
CA PHE A 86 9.14 5.60 -7.92
C PHE A 86 10.05 5.30 -6.74
N SER A 87 11.34 5.19 -7.02
CA SER A 87 12.39 5.15 -6.00
C SER A 87 13.11 6.49 -5.90
N ASN A 88 13.18 7.22 -7.01
CA ASN A 88 13.82 8.52 -7.13
C ASN A 88 12.84 9.54 -7.71
N ILE A 89 12.74 10.72 -7.08
CA ILE A 89 11.79 11.75 -7.49
C ILE A 89 12.00 12.24 -8.93
N ASN A 90 13.22 12.15 -9.47
CA ASN A 90 13.53 12.56 -10.84
C ASN A 90 12.94 11.61 -11.89
N GLU A 91 12.48 10.41 -11.51
CA GLU A 91 11.77 9.46 -12.38
C GLU A 91 10.33 9.91 -12.66
N THR A 92 9.78 10.79 -11.82
CA THR A 92 8.39 11.24 -11.95
C THR A 92 8.20 12.17 -13.14
N LYS A 93 7.20 11.87 -13.96
CA LYS A 93 6.74 12.75 -15.05
C LYS A 93 5.63 13.66 -14.56
N ASN A 94 5.56 14.87 -15.11
CA ASN A 94 4.51 15.81 -14.76
C ASN A 94 3.14 15.24 -15.18
N GLU A 95 2.09 15.65 -14.48
CA GLU A 95 0.69 15.26 -14.69
C GLU A 95 0.40 13.76 -14.47
N MET A 96 1.29 13.07 -13.76
CA MET A 96 1.18 11.64 -13.47
C MET A 96 1.20 11.38 -11.96
N TYR A 97 0.40 10.42 -11.52
CA TYR A 97 0.30 9.99 -10.12
C TYR A 97 1.32 8.90 -9.78
N TYR A 98 2.10 9.10 -8.73
CA TYR A 98 3.13 8.17 -8.27
C TYR A 98 3.04 7.89 -6.78
N GLN A 99 3.34 6.65 -6.39
CA GLN A 99 3.56 6.26 -4.98
C GLN A 99 5.04 5.89 -4.77
N PRO A 100 5.67 6.28 -3.65
CA PRO A 100 7.01 5.81 -3.32
C PRO A 100 7.04 4.28 -3.19
N ILE A 101 8.11 3.62 -3.66
CA ILE A 101 8.30 2.18 -3.46
C ILE A 101 8.63 1.88 -1.98
N ASP A 102 9.47 2.72 -1.40
CA ASP A 102 9.99 2.54 -0.05
C ASP A 102 9.61 3.73 0.84
N LYS A 103 9.69 3.52 2.16
CA LYS A 103 9.47 4.55 3.21
C LYS A 103 10.54 5.67 3.21
N THR A 104 11.28 5.82 2.12
CA THR A 104 12.34 6.81 1.95
C THR A 104 11.81 8.23 1.85
N PHE A 105 10.53 8.42 1.57
CA PHE A 105 9.83 9.72 1.53
C PHE A 105 8.82 9.83 2.67
N PRO A 106 9.26 9.95 3.94
CA PRO A 106 8.40 9.80 5.11
C PRO A 106 7.38 10.94 5.33
N SER A 107 7.32 11.91 4.41
CA SER A 107 6.36 13.02 4.44
C SER A 107 5.13 12.77 3.59
N ILE A 108 5.20 11.84 2.63
CA ILE A 108 4.16 11.65 1.62
C ILE A 108 3.96 10.16 1.37
N ASP A 109 2.73 9.82 1.02
CA ASP A 109 2.36 8.49 0.53
C ASP A 109 2.15 8.52 -0.99
N ALA A 110 1.95 9.71 -1.57
CA ALA A 110 1.95 9.90 -3.02
C ALA A 110 2.27 11.32 -3.47
N ILE A 111 2.55 11.45 -4.76
CA ILE A 111 2.69 12.71 -5.49
C ILE A 111 1.92 12.63 -6.81
N TYR A 112 1.13 13.66 -7.10
CA TYR A 112 0.74 14.00 -8.45
C TYR A 112 1.70 15.08 -8.93
N ALA A 113 2.66 14.66 -9.75
CA ALA A 113 3.82 15.49 -10.05
C ALA A 113 3.42 16.67 -10.96
N PRO A 114 4.02 17.84 -10.78
CA PRO A 114 5.21 18.06 -9.96
C PRO A 114 4.96 18.63 -8.55
N ASP A 115 3.74 19.10 -8.23
CA ASP A 115 3.48 20.08 -7.16
C ASP A 115 2.38 19.66 -6.16
N THR A 116 1.75 18.51 -6.37
CA THR A 116 0.63 18.05 -5.53
C THR A 116 1.04 16.84 -4.72
N LEU A 117 1.04 16.97 -3.40
CA LEU A 117 1.51 15.97 -2.44
C LEU A 117 0.35 15.40 -1.63
N PHE A 118 0.40 14.12 -1.33
CA PHE A 118 -0.62 13.43 -0.53
C PHE A 118 0.01 12.73 0.67
N GLN A 119 -0.60 12.92 1.83
CA GLN A 119 -0.30 12.15 3.03
C GLN A 119 -1.62 11.59 3.58
N MET A 120 -1.75 10.27 3.53
CA MET A 120 -2.92 9.54 3.99
C MET A 120 -2.86 9.37 5.51
N THR A 121 -3.96 9.63 6.20
CA THR A 121 -3.98 9.45 7.65
C THR A 121 -5.37 9.22 8.21
N THR A 122 -5.40 8.38 9.23
CA THR A 122 -6.56 8.10 10.10
C THR A 122 -6.38 8.74 11.48
N SER A 123 -5.42 9.67 11.64
CA SER A 123 -5.13 10.42 12.87
C SER A 123 -5.40 11.91 12.69
N LEU A 124 -5.94 12.60 13.70
CA LEU A 124 -6.10 14.06 13.70
C LEU A 124 -4.76 14.82 13.75
N ASN A 125 -3.69 14.15 14.18
CA ASN A 125 -2.34 14.70 14.24
C ASN A 125 -1.39 13.83 13.41
N HIS A 126 -0.81 14.40 12.37
CA HIS A 126 0.17 13.77 11.50
C HIS A 126 1.15 14.83 10.98
N ASN A 127 2.25 15.03 11.70
CA ASN A 127 3.20 16.07 11.37
C ASN A 127 3.94 15.76 10.06
N ILE A 128 4.28 16.82 9.32
CA ILE A 128 5.01 16.70 8.06
C ILE A 128 6.51 16.59 8.37
N LYS A 129 7.10 15.43 8.10
CA LYS A 129 8.53 15.20 8.32
C LYS A 129 9.37 16.01 7.33
N MET A 130 10.14 17.00 7.77
CA MET A 130 10.89 17.88 6.84
C MET A 130 11.90 17.14 5.96
N ILE A 131 12.45 16.02 6.43
CA ILE A 131 13.43 15.23 5.69
C ILE A 131 12.88 14.70 4.36
N GLY A 132 11.60 14.31 4.30
CA GLY A 132 11.01 13.83 3.04
C GLY A 132 10.73 15.00 2.09
N LEU A 133 10.28 16.16 2.59
CA LEU A 133 10.14 17.38 1.76
C LEU A 133 11.47 17.81 1.13
N ASN A 134 12.57 17.77 1.89
CA ASN A 134 13.90 18.11 1.37
C ASN A 134 14.33 17.16 0.24
N LYS A 135 13.91 15.88 0.25
CA LYS A 135 14.19 14.93 -0.84
C LYS A 135 13.39 15.24 -2.11
N LEU A 136 12.27 15.94 -1.99
CA LEU A 136 11.41 16.34 -3.11
C LEU A 136 11.79 17.72 -3.68
N GLN A 137 12.68 18.45 -2.99
CA GLN A 137 13.00 19.85 -3.26
C GLN A 137 13.38 20.14 -4.72
N SER A 138 14.16 19.26 -5.37
CA SER A 138 14.60 19.44 -6.77
C SER A 138 13.45 19.45 -7.77
N LYS A 139 12.33 18.81 -7.43
CA LYS A 139 11.10 18.76 -8.22
C LYS A 139 10.17 19.92 -7.86
N LEU A 140 9.96 20.12 -6.56
CA LEU A 140 9.00 21.09 -6.02
C LEU A 140 9.39 22.55 -6.27
N MET A 141 10.65 22.93 -6.08
CA MET A 141 11.08 24.34 -6.20
C MET A 141 10.97 24.92 -7.62
N LYS A 142 10.67 24.09 -8.63
CA LYS A 142 10.46 24.54 -10.02
C LYS A 142 9.03 25.03 -10.28
N THR A 143 8.11 24.81 -9.34
CA THR A 143 6.67 24.84 -9.60
C THR A 143 5.93 26.00 -8.93
N GLY A 144 6.58 26.67 -7.98
CA GLY A 144 5.97 27.76 -7.22
C GLY A 144 5.22 27.20 -6.01
N ASP A 145 3.90 27.38 -5.98
CA ASP A 145 3.05 26.90 -4.89
C ASP A 145 2.89 25.37 -4.94
N ILE A 146 2.87 24.74 -3.77
CA ILE A 146 2.78 23.30 -3.58
C ILE A 146 1.54 23.00 -2.76
N ASP A 147 0.65 22.18 -3.30
CA ASP A 147 -0.54 21.74 -2.58
C ASP A 147 -0.26 20.44 -1.82
N PHE A 148 -0.37 20.48 -0.50
CA PHE A 148 -0.16 19.33 0.37
C PHE A 148 -1.49 18.88 0.98
N TYR A 149 -2.00 17.74 0.54
CA TYR A 149 -3.27 17.17 0.96
C TYR A 149 -3.10 16.13 2.05
N PHE A 150 -3.69 16.39 3.20
CA PHE A 150 -4.01 15.36 4.18
C PHE A 150 -5.25 14.62 3.73
N VAL A 151 -5.08 13.38 3.26
CA VAL A 151 -6.19 12.54 2.81
C VAL A 151 -6.73 11.80 4.01
N VAL A 152 -8.00 12.06 4.36
CA VAL A 152 -8.60 11.57 5.61
C VAL A 152 -9.99 10.98 5.38
N PRO A 153 -10.44 10.06 6.24
CA PRO A 153 -11.83 9.65 6.27
C PRO A 153 -12.77 10.81 6.56
N ALA A 154 -14.00 10.74 6.02
CA ALA A 154 -15.03 11.75 6.19
C ALA A 154 -15.27 12.19 7.64
N GLN A 155 -15.11 11.27 8.59
CA GLN A 155 -15.26 11.48 10.03
C GLN A 155 -14.27 12.52 10.58
N LEU A 156 -13.06 12.59 10.03
CA LEU A 156 -12.02 13.49 10.49
C LEU A 156 -12.06 14.85 9.77
N PHE A 157 -12.73 14.94 8.62
CA PHE A 157 -12.63 16.04 7.67
C PHE A 157 -12.91 17.43 8.26
N ASP A 158 -14.04 17.60 8.97
CA ASP A 158 -14.42 18.91 9.51
C ASP A 158 -13.58 19.31 10.75
N ASN A 159 -13.01 18.33 11.45
CA ASN A 159 -12.21 18.53 12.65
C ASN A 159 -10.70 18.56 12.38
N TYR A 160 -10.27 18.26 11.16
CA TYR A 160 -8.86 18.23 10.80
C TYR A 160 -8.24 19.62 10.83
N LYS A 161 -7.03 19.72 11.39
CA LYS A 161 -6.33 21.00 11.58
C LYS A 161 -5.03 21.01 10.78
N LYS A 162 -4.51 22.23 10.57
CA LYS A 162 -3.17 22.44 10.03
C LYS A 162 -2.14 21.69 10.88
N GLN A 163 -1.23 20.99 10.22
CA GLN A 163 -0.23 20.15 10.85
C GLN A 163 1.12 20.87 10.95
N ASN A 164 1.89 20.52 11.96
CA ASN A 164 3.23 21.09 12.15
C ASN A 164 4.26 20.40 11.27
N TYR A 165 5.37 21.08 11.04
CA TYR A 165 6.57 20.46 10.49
C TYR A 165 7.37 19.82 11.62
N ALA A 166 7.90 18.62 11.38
CA ALA A 166 8.64 17.86 12.38
C ALA A 166 9.96 17.31 11.84
N THR A 167 10.86 17.02 12.79
CA THR A 167 12.07 16.26 12.55
C THR A 167 11.75 14.77 12.32
N ILE A 168 12.76 13.97 11.95
CA ILE A 168 12.59 12.51 11.82
C ILE A 168 12.16 11.82 13.13
N LYS A 169 12.43 12.45 14.28
CA LYS A 169 12.06 11.96 15.61
C LYS A 169 10.68 12.47 16.07
N ASP A 170 9.88 13.02 15.15
CA ASP A 170 8.56 13.60 15.39
C ASP A 170 8.53 14.78 16.39
N VAL A 171 9.70 15.38 16.65
CA VAL A 171 9.81 16.64 17.40
C VAL A 171 9.44 17.81 16.48
N ILE A 172 8.54 18.68 16.92
CA ILE A 172 8.14 19.89 16.19
C ILE A 172 9.38 20.73 15.88
N ALA A 173 9.54 21.08 14.61
CA ALA A 173 10.66 21.85 14.12
C ALA A 173 10.51 23.32 14.48
N THR A 174 11.54 23.90 15.10
CA THR A 174 11.62 25.34 15.39
C THR A 174 12.23 26.14 14.25
N ASN A 175 13.02 25.48 13.38
CA ASN A 175 13.64 26.08 12.21
C ASN A 175 13.22 25.29 10.96
N VAL A 176 12.24 25.83 10.25
CA VAL A 176 11.72 25.27 9.00
C VAL A 176 12.27 26.12 7.85
N ASN A 177 12.74 25.46 6.79
CA ASN A 177 13.32 26.16 5.63
C ASN A 177 12.28 27.12 5.00
N PRO A 178 12.61 28.40 4.73
CA PRO A 178 11.67 29.38 4.21
C PRO A 178 10.83 28.90 3.01
N TRP A 179 11.43 28.17 2.06
CA TRP A 179 10.68 27.68 0.89
C TRP A 179 9.52 26.76 1.28
N ILE A 180 9.64 25.98 2.36
CA ILE A 180 8.57 25.10 2.86
C ILE A 180 7.40 25.93 3.39
N ILE A 181 7.71 26.98 4.17
CA ILE A 181 6.68 27.83 4.79
C ILE A 181 5.96 28.65 3.71
N GLU A 182 6.72 29.16 2.74
CA GLU A 182 6.23 30.08 1.72
C GLU A 182 5.45 29.37 0.60
N GLN A 183 5.86 28.16 0.22
CA GLN A 183 5.29 27.46 -0.94
C GLN A 183 4.24 26.41 -0.57
N ILE A 184 4.33 25.77 0.61
CA ILE A 184 3.43 24.66 0.94
C ILE A 184 2.12 25.16 1.53
N LYS A 185 1.04 24.90 0.80
CA LYS A 185 -0.35 25.11 1.23
C LYS A 185 -0.93 23.78 1.70
N GLN A 186 -1.43 23.75 2.94
CA GLN A 186 -1.99 22.52 3.50
C GLN A 186 -3.50 22.48 3.33
N TYR A 187 -4.01 21.38 2.79
CA TYR A 187 -5.43 21.09 2.62
C TYR A 187 -5.77 19.79 3.31
N VAL A 188 -7.04 19.58 3.61
CA VAL A 188 -7.57 18.27 3.94
C VAL A 188 -8.52 17.82 2.83
N LEU A 189 -8.43 16.55 2.45
CA LEU A 189 -9.21 15.90 1.41
C LEU A 189 -10.08 14.80 2.02
N ARG A 190 -11.38 14.85 1.72
CA ARG A 190 -12.39 13.95 2.25
C ARG A 190 -12.47 12.65 1.45
N ILE A 191 -12.29 11.52 2.12
CA ILE A 191 -12.60 10.19 1.58
C ILE A 191 -13.88 9.66 2.25
N ASP A 192 -14.91 9.43 1.45
CA ASP A 192 -16.17 8.85 1.91
C ASP A 192 -16.19 7.34 1.67
N LEU A 193 -16.02 6.57 2.75
CA LEU A 193 -15.96 5.11 2.72
C LEU A 193 -17.33 4.44 2.86
N GLY A 194 -18.34 5.20 3.28
CA GLY A 194 -19.66 4.68 3.66
C GLY A 194 -20.76 4.93 2.64
N SER A 195 -20.49 5.69 1.57
CA SER A 195 -21.50 5.93 0.54
C SER A 195 -21.77 4.68 -0.29
N GLU A 196 -23.04 4.41 -0.62
CA GLU A 196 -23.40 3.31 -1.51
C GLU A 196 -22.69 3.40 -2.86
N ASP A 197 -22.47 4.63 -3.36
CA ASP A 197 -21.73 4.91 -4.59
C ASP A 197 -20.25 4.49 -4.47
N SER A 198 -19.60 4.79 -3.33
CA SER A 198 -18.23 4.37 -3.07
C SER A 198 -18.12 2.85 -3.04
N LEU A 199 -19.04 2.18 -2.34
CA LEU A 199 -19.04 0.72 -2.21
C LEU A 199 -19.34 0.02 -3.54
N ALA A 200 -20.28 0.57 -4.33
CA ALA A 200 -20.61 0.05 -5.65
C ALA A 200 -19.41 0.18 -6.60
N ARG A 201 -18.77 1.35 -6.66
CA ARG A 201 -17.62 1.59 -7.55
C ARG A 201 -16.38 0.78 -7.16
N MET A 202 -16.14 0.58 -5.85
CA MET A 202 -15.08 -0.32 -5.38
C MET A 202 -15.39 -1.80 -5.70
N SER A 203 -16.67 -2.20 -5.63
CA SER A 203 -17.11 -3.56 -5.97
C SER A 203 -17.08 -3.83 -7.48
N SER A 204 -17.23 -2.80 -8.32
CA SER A 204 -17.11 -2.91 -9.78
C SER A 204 -15.66 -2.92 -10.30
N THR A 205 -14.70 -2.47 -9.51
CA THR A 205 -13.26 -2.52 -9.88
C THR A 205 -12.56 -3.78 -9.38
N ALA A 206 -13.05 -4.42 -8.32
CA ALA A 206 -12.91 -5.86 -8.22
C ALA A 206 -13.80 -6.47 -9.32
N THR A 207 -13.42 -7.59 -9.94
CA THR A 207 -14.22 -8.33 -10.95
C THR A 207 -13.94 -7.89 -12.40
N ILE A 208 -12.93 -8.47 -13.06
CA ILE A 208 -13.07 -9.68 -13.89
C ILE A 208 -13.77 -9.46 -15.26
N GLU A 209 -14.49 -8.36 -15.51
CA GLU A 209 -15.13 -8.14 -16.83
C GLU A 209 -14.10 -8.05 -17.98
N GLU A 210 -12.94 -7.43 -17.75
CA GLU A 210 -11.83 -7.36 -18.73
C GLU A 210 -11.15 -8.74 -18.96
N ARG A 211 -11.18 -9.62 -17.95
CA ARG A 211 -10.63 -10.99 -18.06
C ARG A 211 -11.60 -11.97 -18.72
N ILE A 212 -12.91 -11.77 -18.59
CA ILE A 212 -13.90 -12.62 -19.27
C ILE A 212 -14.03 -12.25 -20.75
N SER A 213 -13.90 -10.96 -21.12
CA SER A 213 -13.84 -10.57 -22.53
C SER A 213 -12.66 -11.19 -23.29
N THR A 214 -11.54 -11.47 -22.60
CA THR A 214 -10.35 -12.11 -23.19
C THR A 214 -10.41 -13.64 -23.14
N LEU A 215 -11.20 -14.23 -22.24
CA LEU A 215 -11.47 -15.68 -22.17
C LEU A 215 -12.62 -16.13 -23.09
N SER A 216 -13.51 -15.23 -23.50
CA SER A 216 -14.67 -15.54 -24.36
C SER A 216 -14.32 -15.73 -25.85
N THR A 217 -13.08 -15.49 -26.26
CA THR A 217 -12.64 -15.63 -27.67
C THR A 217 -11.68 -16.79 -27.90
N ALA A 218 -11.42 -17.63 -26.90
CA ALA A 218 -10.61 -18.83 -27.07
C ALA A 218 -11.54 -20.06 -27.18
N ASP A 219 -11.76 -20.53 -28.41
CA ASP A 219 -12.35 -21.84 -28.67
C ASP A 219 -11.44 -22.93 -28.07
N GLU A 220 -11.92 -23.62 -27.03
CA GLU A 220 -11.28 -24.78 -26.41
C GLU A 220 -12.05 -26.06 -26.79
N PRO A 221 -11.38 -27.17 -27.16
CA PRO A 221 -12.01 -28.48 -27.13
C PRO A 221 -11.51 -29.33 -25.94
N LEU A 222 -12.43 -29.54 -24.99
CA LEU A 222 -12.74 -30.78 -24.24
C LEU A 222 -11.60 -31.78 -23.98
N ILE A 223 -11.15 -31.90 -22.70
CA ILE A 223 -10.76 -33.19 -22.09
C ILE A 223 -11.21 -33.28 -20.61
N THR A 224 -11.84 -34.41 -20.27
CA THR A 224 -12.42 -34.87 -19.00
C THR A 224 -11.42 -35.15 -17.85
N PRO A 225 -11.88 -35.15 -16.57
CA PRO A 225 -11.02 -35.25 -15.39
C PRO A 225 -10.75 -36.71 -14.95
N LEU A 226 -9.49 -37.06 -14.69
CA LEU A 226 -9.11 -38.30 -13.99
C LEU A 226 -8.03 -38.05 -12.94
N ALA A 227 -8.28 -38.65 -11.77
CA ALA A 227 -7.60 -38.49 -10.50
C ALA A 227 -6.11 -38.84 -10.50
N ARG A 228 -5.37 -38.23 -9.55
CA ARG A 228 -4.30 -38.94 -8.80
C ARG A 228 -3.91 -38.21 -7.51
N ILE A 229 -4.23 -38.84 -6.38
CA ILE A 229 -3.52 -38.71 -5.10
C ILE A 229 -2.89 -40.08 -4.78
N SER A 230 -1.69 -40.03 -4.18
CA SER A 230 -0.90 -41.11 -3.55
C SER A 230 -0.03 -41.95 -4.51
N THR A 231 1.19 -42.40 -4.19
CA THR A 231 1.88 -42.66 -2.91
C THR A 231 3.42 -42.67 -3.09
N LEU A 232 4.13 -42.57 -1.96
CA LEU A 232 5.57 -42.77 -1.72
C LEU A 232 6.19 -44.09 -2.27
N SER A 233 7.52 -44.06 -2.52
CA SER A 233 8.56 -44.89 -1.86
C SER A 233 9.65 -45.48 -2.78
N THR A 234 10.92 -45.18 -2.43
CA THR A 234 12.19 -45.98 -2.50
C THR A 234 12.55 -46.84 -3.72
N ALA A 235 13.78 -46.67 -4.24
CA ALA A 235 14.84 -47.69 -4.16
C ALA A 235 16.18 -47.21 -4.77
N ASP A 236 17.25 -47.73 -4.17
CA ASP A 236 18.68 -47.45 -4.33
C ASP A 236 19.32 -47.84 -5.69
N LYS A 237 20.50 -47.27 -5.98
CA LYS A 237 21.69 -48.04 -6.46
C LYS A 237 23.02 -47.26 -6.29
N PRO A 238 24.18 -47.97 -6.17
CA PRO A 238 25.34 -47.55 -5.37
C PRO A 238 26.64 -47.20 -6.14
N LEU A 239 27.65 -46.82 -5.33
CA LEU A 239 29.07 -46.45 -5.51
C LEU A 239 29.96 -47.28 -6.47
N THR A 240 31.01 -46.62 -6.97
CA THR A 240 32.46 -46.97 -6.91
C THR A 240 33.28 -45.70 -7.27
N ASP A 241 34.05 -45.06 -6.38
CA ASP A 241 35.42 -45.32 -5.87
C ASP A 241 36.61 -44.93 -6.79
N ASP A 242 37.50 -44.13 -6.18
CA ASP A 242 38.97 -44.07 -6.27
C ASP A 242 39.76 -42.94 -6.99
N ALA A 243 40.62 -42.33 -6.15
CA ALA A 243 42.01 -41.87 -6.35
C ALA A 243 42.35 -40.36 -6.61
N ASP A 244 42.90 -39.73 -5.56
CA ASP A 244 43.92 -38.64 -5.53
C ASP A 244 45.35 -39.31 -5.64
N PRO A 245 46.55 -38.66 -5.81
CA PRO A 245 46.93 -37.30 -5.41
C PRO A 245 48.05 -36.52 -6.16
N SER A 246 48.31 -35.30 -5.65
CA SER A 246 49.54 -34.45 -5.71
C SER A 246 49.71 -33.51 -6.92
N THR A 247 49.99 -32.21 -6.78
CA THR A 247 51.27 -31.65 -6.27
C THR A 247 51.16 -30.13 -5.99
N VAL A 248 51.74 -29.65 -4.87
CA VAL A 248 51.96 -28.23 -4.49
C VAL A 248 53.49 -27.99 -4.48
N PRO A 249 54.06 -26.80 -4.79
CA PRO A 249 54.46 -25.83 -3.73
C PRO A 249 54.37 -24.34 -4.16
N ALA A 250 53.84 -23.40 -3.36
CA ALA A 250 54.38 -22.74 -2.15
C ALA A 250 55.05 -21.36 -2.41
N LYS A 251 54.55 -20.31 -1.73
CA LYS A 251 55.25 -19.35 -0.83
C LYS A 251 54.47 -18.00 -0.75
N ARG A 252 53.84 -17.66 0.39
CA ARG A 252 54.36 -16.97 1.62
C ARG A 252 54.32 -15.43 1.45
N SER A 253 53.80 -14.58 2.36
CA SER A 253 53.35 -14.75 3.76
C SER A 253 52.54 -13.54 4.29
N SER A 254 51.79 -13.78 5.38
CA SER A 254 51.51 -12.90 6.55
C SER A 254 50.34 -11.90 6.44
N SER A 255 49.37 -11.78 7.38
CA SER A 255 49.23 -12.22 8.79
C SER A 255 47.75 -12.26 9.25
N TYR A 256 47.41 -13.22 10.13
CA TYR A 256 46.40 -13.29 11.23
C TYR A 256 45.32 -12.17 11.36
N ILE A 257 44.02 -12.41 11.61
CA ILE A 257 43.36 -13.13 12.74
C ILE A 257 41.96 -13.68 12.31
N GLU A 258 41.63 -14.91 12.75
CA GLU A 258 40.28 -15.50 12.70
C GLU A 258 39.41 -15.12 13.91
N ARG A 259 38.10 -14.89 13.71
CA ARG A 259 37.00 -15.81 14.08
C ARG A 259 35.62 -15.13 13.98
N GLY A 260 34.68 -15.80 13.32
CA GLY A 260 33.24 -15.51 13.39
C GLY A 260 32.51 -15.65 12.06
N GLU A 261 32.22 -16.88 11.66
CA GLU A 261 31.31 -17.28 10.57
C GLU A 261 29.92 -16.63 10.74
N GLY A 262 29.10 -16.35 9.71
CA GLY A 262 29.16 -16.86 8.35
C GLY A 262 28.37 -16.00 7.34
N ILE A 263 28.65 -16.32 6.08
CA ILE A 263 28.05 -15.76 4.88
C ILE A 263 26.78 -16.57 4.60
N PHE A 264 25.63 -15.91 4.46
CA PHE A 264 24.47 -16.53 3.82
C PHE A 264 24.35 -16.00 2.38
N LEU A 265 24.55 -16.91 1.44
CA LEU A 265 24.17 -16.76 0.04
C LEU A 265 22.65 -16.66 -0.03
N ILE A 266 22.11 -15.61 -0.66
CA ILE A 266 20.71 -15.59 -1.09
C ILE A 266 20.70 -15.88 -2.59
N ALA A 267 20.59 -17.17 -2.89
CA ALA A 267 20.07 -17.64 -4.17
C ALA A 267 18.57 -17.33 -4.25
N GLY A 268 18.09 -17.09 -5.46
CA GLY A 268 16.78 -16.50 -5.75
C GLY A 268 15.60 -17.13 -5.03
N GLN A 269 14.68 -16.25 -4.63
CA GLN A 269 13.28 -16.62 -4.38
C GLN A 269 12.39 -15.67 -5.19
N SER A 270 11.56 -16.28 -6.04
CA SER A 270 10.33 -15.66 -6.53
C SER A 270 9.49 -15.25 -5.33
N ILE A 271 9.11 -13.98 -5.29
CA ILE A 271 8.11 -13.48 -4.34
C ILE A 271 6.74 -13.84 -4.89
N THR A 272 6.19 -14.96 -4.42
CA THR A 272 4.76 -15.27 -4.55
C THR A 272 4.01 -14.45 -3.50
N PHE A 273 3.18 -13.51 -3.94
CA PHE A 273 2.20 -12.85 -3.09
C PHE A 273 1.17 -13.89 -2.64
N PHE A 274 1.14 -14.20 -1.35
CA PHE A 274 0.06 -14.96 -0.74
C PHE A 274 -1.16 -14.04 -0.54
N SER A 275 -2.25 -14.34 -1.25
CA SER A 275 -3.60 -13.99 -0.81
C SER A 275 -4.05 -15.06 0.19
N SER A 276 -3.95 -14.78 1.49
CA SER A 276 -4.84 -15.39 2.49
C SER A 276 -4.85 -14.49 3.73
N LEU A 277 -6.03 -13.97 4.07
CA LEU A 277 -6.30 -13.37 5.37
C LEU A 277 -7.24 -14.33 6.10
N ASP A 278 -6.69 -15.42 6.63
CA ASP A 278 -7.37 -16.24 7.62
C ASP A 278 -7.28 -15.52 8.96
N LEU A 279 -8.37 -14.85 9.35
CA LEU A 279 -8.54 -14.31 10.69
C LEU A 279 -9.08 -15.44 11.59
N SER A 280 -8.19 -16.15 12.28
CA SER A 280 -8.59 -17.09 13.34
C SER A 280 -9.11 -16.32 14.55
N ILE A 281 -10.36 -16.56 14.92
CA ILE A 281 -10.99 -16.13 16.16
C ILE A 281 -10.55 -17.11 17.25
N CYS A 282 -9.78 -16.66 18.24
CA CYS A 282 -9.68 -17.36 19.52
C CYS A 282 -10.73 -16.77 20.46
N GLU A 283 -11.79 -17.54 20.73
CA GLU A 283 -12.68 -17.32 21.87
C GLU A 283 -11.97 -17.84 23.12
N ASP A 284 -11.38 -16.94 23.93
CA ASP A 284 -11.01 -17.31 25.28
C ASP A 284 -12.24 -17.23 26.17
N SER A 285 -12.78 -18.42 26.42
CA SER A 285 -13.76 -18.72 27.43
C SER A 285 -13.20 -18.51 28.84
N ILE A 286 -14.11 -18.05 29.70
CA ILE A 286 -14.10 -18.04 31.16
C ILE A 286 -13.28 -19.19 31.77
N CYS A 287 -12.43 -18.86 32.74
CA CYS A 287 -12.12 -19.73 33.88
C CYS A 287 -12.02 -18.88 35.16
N VAL A 288 -12.61 -19.42 36.22
CA VAL A 288 -12.76 -18.91 37.60
C VAL A 288 -11.43 -18.64 38.28
#